data_AF-A0A183FFJ5-F1
#
_entry.id   AF-A0A183FFJ5-F1
#
_cell.length_a   1.000
_cell.length_b   1.000
_cell.length_c   1.000
_cell.angle_alpha   90.00
_cell.angle_beta   90.00
_cell.angle_gamma   90.00
#
_symmetry.space_group_name_H-M   'P 1'
#
loop_
_entity.id
_entity.type
_entity.pdbx_description
1 polymer ?
#
loop_
_entity_poly.entity_id
_entity_poly.type
_entity_poly.pdbx_seq_one_letter_code
_entity_poly.pdbx_strand_id
1 'polypeptide(L)'
;MLDEWMDLRGGDAWPDRPLVKALDKTSDTIAGESPDQYVTLWYQAGELVKGRVWNEGRKAAACFCWNKNEYRGNVGSIQVLMHLSEHVRGFDYKWIPQPFDKGKEWIPVHVDNSKCPE
;
A
#
# COMPACT_ATOMS: atom_id res chain seq x y z
N MET A 1 14.65 -11.89 1.28
CA MET A 1 13.33 -12.10 1.91
C MET A 1 12.32 -11.24 1.16
N LEU A 2 11.06 -11.64 1.04
CA LEU A 2 10.08 -10.98 0.16
C LEU A 2 9.00 -10.27 0.99
N ASP A 3 8.56 -9.10 0.51
CA ASP A 3 7.37 -8.41 1.03
C ASP A 3 6.10 -9.24 0.78
N GLU A 4 5.16 -9.23 1.75
CA GLU A 4 3.89 -9.94 1.60
C GLU A 4 2.79 -9.00 1.09
N TRP A 5 2.30 -9.28 -0.11
CA TRP A 5 1.22 -8.55 -0.77
C TRP A 5 -0.03 -9.42 -0.81
N MET A 6 -1.14 -8.91 -0.30
CA MET A 6 -2.44 -9.58 -0.39
C MET A 6 -3.27 -8.97 -1.50
N ASP A 7 -3.79 -9.83 -2.37
CA ASP A 7 -4.78 -9.43 -3.37
C ASP A 7 -6.12 -9.13 -2.69
N LEU A 8 -6.66 -7.95 -2.97
CA LEU A 8 -7.96 -7.47 -2.50
C LEU A 8 -8.67 -6.79 -3.67
N ARG A 9 -10.00 -6.75 -3.70
CA ARG A 9 -10.72 -5.89 -4.65
C ARG A 9 -11.34 -4.70 -3.95
N GLY A 10 -11.38 -3.57 -4.64
CA GLY A 10 -12.15 -2.42 -4.19
C GLY A 10 -13.62 -2.83 -3.95
N GLY A 11 -14.13 -2.54 -2.76
CA GLY A 11 -15.48 -2.90 -2.33
C GLY A 11 -15.62 -4.27 -1.66
N ASP A 12 -14.57 -5.10 -1.63
CA ASP A 12 -14.57 -6.35 -0.85
C ASP A 12 -14.61 -6.07 0.65
N ALA A 13 -14.95 -7.09 1.43
CA ALA A 13 -14.93 -7.03 2.88
C ALA A 13 -13.52 -6.70 3.40
N TRP A 14 -13.44 -5.86 4.44
CA TRP A 14 -12.17 -5.50 5.05
C TRP A 14 -11.48 -6.74 5.65
N PRO A 15 -10.18 -6.95 5.38
CA PRO A 15 -9.45 -8.12 5.88
C PRO A 15 -9.16 -8.02 7.38
N ASP A 16 -9.16 -9.17 8.07
CA ASP A 16 -8.76 -9.30 9.49
C ASP A 16 -7.23 -9.46 9.69
N ARG A 17 -6.42 -9.21 8.65
CA ARG A 17 -4.96 -9.35 8.70
C ARG A 17 -4.28 -8.03 9.08
N PRO A 18 -3.11 -8.06 9.74
CA PRO A 18 -2.36 -6.85 10.06
C PRO A 18 -1.78 -6.22 8.78
N LEU A 19 -2.33 -5.08 8.39
CA LEU A 19 -1.89 -4.30 7.24
C LEU A 19 -0.86 -3.25 7.66
N VAL A 20 0.05 -2.89 6.75
CA VAL A 20 1.03 -1.82 6.99
C VAL A 20 0.34 -0.46 6.95
N LYS A 21 0.21 0.17 8.13
CA LYS A 21 -0.44 1.48 8.28
C LYS A 21 0.51 2.61 7.92
N ALA A 22 -0.01 3.64 7.28
CA ALA A 22 0.75 4.85 6.98
C ALA A 22 1.28 5.50 8.26
N LEU A 23 2.60 5.70 8.32
CA LEU A 23 3.30 6.33 9.45
C LEU A 23 3.08 5.63 10.82
N ASP A 24 2.61 4.39 10.81
CA ASP A 24 2.20 3.63 12.01
C ASP A 24 1.24 4.40 12.93
N LYS A 25 0.52 5.38 12.38
CA LYS A 25 -0.38 6.26 13.13
C LYS A 25 -1.64 6.58 12.37
N THR A 26 -2.68 6.91 13.12
CA THR A 26 -3.87 7.59 12.59
C THR A 26 -3.43 8.98 12.14
N SER A 27 -3.53 9.24 10.85
CA SER A 27 -3.02 10.46 10.23
C SER A 27 -4.03 11.61 10.35
N ASP A 28 -3.54 12.84 10.56
CA ASP A 28 -4.37 14.05 10.47
C ASP A 28 -4.60 14.37 8.98
N THR A 29 -5.51 13.63 8.37
CA THR A 29 -5.80 13.74 6.93
C THR A 29 -6.72 14.91 6.64
N ILE A 30 -6.83 15.27 5.35
CA ILE A 30 -7.77 16.30 4.88
C ILE A 30 -9.21 15.90 5.26
N ALA A 31 -10.07 16.88 5.54
CA ALA A 31 -11.47 16.66 5.88
C ALA A 31 -12.17 15.78 4.82
N GLY A 32 -12.79 14.69 5.27
CA GLY A 32 -13.49 13.72 4.41
C GLY A 32 -12.66 12.51 4.00
N GLU A 33 -11.37 12.45 4.33
CA GLU A 33 -10.54 11.25 4.18
C GLU A 33 -10.51 10.46 5.49
N SER A 34 -10.40 9.14 5.39
CA SER A 34 -10.20 8.29 6.56
C SER A 34 -8.79 8.53 7.12
N PRO A 35 -8.65 8.72 8.44
CA PRO A 35 -7.34 8.96 9.04
C PRO A 35 -6.50 7.67 9.11
N ASP A 36 -7.12 6.50 8.98
CA ASP A 36 -6.46 5.21 8.93
C ASP A 36 -6.24 4.78 7.48
N GLN A 37 -5.03 5.04 6.99
CA GLN A 37 -4.63 4.73 5.63
C GLN A 37 -3.58 3.62 5.62
N TYR A 38 -3.67 2.75 4.63
CA TYR A 38 -2.79 1.59 4.46
C TYR A 38 -2.16 1.59 3.06
N VAL A 39 -0.99 0.98 2.97
CA VAL A 39 -0.20 0.94 1.72
C VAL A 39 -0.80 -0.06 0.74
N THR A 40 -1.09 0.40 -0.47
CA THR A 40 -1.62 -0.45 -1.55
C THR A 40 -0.95 -0.13 -2.89
N LEU A 41 -0.95 -1.13 -3.76
CA LEU A 41 -0.50 -1.07 -5.14
C LEU A 41 -1.66 -1.36 -6.09
N TRP A 42 -1.58 -0.75 -7.26
CA TRP A 42 -2.46 -1.00 -8.39
C TRP A 42 -1.64 -0.93 -9.68
N TYR A 43 -2.02 -1.73 -10.67
CA TYR A 43 -1.41 -1.72 -11.99
C TYR A 43 -2.38 -1.08 -12.98
N GLN A 44 -1.93 -0.03 -13.65
CA GLN A 44 -2.70 0.62 -14.71
C GLN A 44 -1.83 0.75 -15.96
N ALA A 45 -2.31 0.21 -17.09
CA ALA A 45 -1.58 0.18 -18.36
C ALA A 45 -0.12 -0.36 -18.27
N GLY A 46 0.13 -1.31 -17.35
CA GLY A 46 1.46 -1.87 -17.11
C GLY A 46 2.39 -0.98 -16.27
N GLU A 47 1.89 0.11 -15.71
CA GLU A 47 2.59 0.94 -14.73
C GLU A 47 2.13 0.63 -13.31
N LEU A 48 3.09 0.56 -12.39
CA LEU A 48 2.82 0.39 -10.97
C LEU A 48 2.47 1.75 -10.33
N VAL A 49 1.30 1.80 -9.71
CA VAL A 49 0.78 2.98 -9.02
C VAL A 49 0.63 2.67 -7.54
N LYS A 50 1.38 3.39 -6.70
CA LYS A 50 1.23 3.34 -5.24
C LYS A 50 0.04 4.21 -4.83
N GLY A 51 -0.79 3.72 -3.93
CA GLY A 51 -1.97 4.43 -3.46
C GLY A 51 -2.25 4.19 -1.98
N ARG A 52 -3.45 4.60 -1.56
CA ARG A 52 -3.96 4.39 -0.21
C ARG A 52 -5.23 3.55 -0.26
N VAL A 53 -5.38 2.66 0.72
CA VAL A 53 -6.62 1.92 0.99
C VAL A 53 -7.05 2.19 2.42
N TRP A 54 -8.35 2.28 2.67
CA TRP A 54 -8.92 2.50 4.00
C TRP A 54 -10.21 1.70 4.16
N ASN A 55 -10.58 1.48 5.42
CA ASN A 55 -11.83 0.83 5.77
C ASN A 55 -12.98 1.84 5.69
N GLU A 56 -13.91 1.61 4.78
CA GLU A 56 -15.15 2.38 4.63
C GLU A 56 -16.34 1.47 4.90
N GLY A 57 -16.88 1.53 6.12
CA GLY A 57 -18.08 0.76 6.48
C GLY A 57 -17.91 -0.76 6.34
N ARG A 58 -16.76 -1.31 6.73
CA ARG A 58 -16.35 -2.72 6.59
C ARG A 58 -16.03 -3.16 5.16
N LYS A 59 -15.91 -2.22 4.23
CA LYS A 59 -15.45 -2.48 2.87
C LYS A 59 -14.12 -1.79 2.62
N ALA A 60 -13.31 -2.36 1.74
CA ALA A 60 -12.07 -1.76 1.30
C ALA A 60 -12.34 -0.68 0.24
N ALA A 61 -12.08 0.57 0.57
CA ALA A 61 -12.08 1.67 -0.39
C ALA A 61 -10.64 2.10 -0.67
N ALA A 62 -10.31 2.35 -1.93
CA ALA A 62 -8.96 2.73 -2.32
C ALA A 62 -8.94 3.98 -3.19
N CYS A 63 -7.79 4.65 -3.19
CA CYS A 63 -7.52 5.83 -4.01
C CYS A 63 -6.13 5.76 -4.63
N PHE A 64 -6.07 5.97 -5.94
CA PHE A 64 -4.86 6.02 -6.73
C PHE A 64 -4.84 7.26 -7.61
N CYS A 65 -3.68 7.87 -7.76
CA CYS A 65 -3.47 8.99 -8.68
C CYS A 65 -2.61 8.51 -9.85
N TRP A 66 -3.17 8.48 -11.06
CA TRP A 66 -2.45 8.08 -12.27
C TRP A 66 -2.78 9.01 -13.43
N ASN A 67 -1.75 9.45 -14.15
CA ASN A 67 -1.85 10.36 -15.30
C ASN A 67 -2.73 11.61 -15.04
N LYS A 68 -2.52 12.27 -13.88
CA LYS A 68 -3.29 13.43 -13.39
C LYS A 68 -4.79 13.17 -13.13
N ASN A 69 -5.23 11.92 -13.19
CA ASN A 69 -6.57 11.51 -12.80
C ASN A 69 -6.54 10.85 -11.43
N GLU A 70 -7.58 11.09 -10.64
CA GLU A 70 -7.81 10.44 -9.36
C GLU A 70 -8.83 9.32 -9.54
N TYR A 71 -8.45 8.11 -9.15
CA TYR A 71 -9.29 6.92 -9.20
C TYR A 71 -9.67 6.55 -7.76
N ARG A 72 -10.95 6.72 -7.40
CA ARG A 72 -11.47 6.47 -6.04
C ARG A 72 -12.57 5.42 -6.04
N GLY A 73 -12.65 4.63 -4.97
CA GLY A 73 -13.72 3.67 -4.73
C GLY A 73 -13.37 2.27 -5.24
N ASN A 74 -14.21 1.70 -6.10
CA ASN A 74 -14.00 0.35 -6.64
C ASN A 74 -13.08 0.39 -7.87
N VAL A 75 -11.78 0.40 -7.62
CA VAL A 75 -10.73 0.37 -8.66
C VAL A 75 -10.41 -1.05 -9.16
N GLY A 76 -11.21 -2.04 -8.80
CA GLY A 76 -10.96 -3.45 -9.15
C GLY A 76 -9.91 -4.09 -8.25
N SER A 77 -9.06 -4.94 -8.83
CA SER A 77 -8.03 -5.69 -8.10
C SER A 77 -6.86 -4.80 -7.69
N ILE A 78 -6.53 -4.82 -6.41
CA ILE A 78 -5.43 -4.09 -5.78
C ILE A 78 -4.61 -5.05 -4.92
N GLN A 79 -3.39 -4.65 -4.59
CA GLN A 79 -2.51 -5.41 -3.70
C GLN A 79 -2.18 -4.59 -2.47
N VAL A 80 -2.51 -5.10 -1.28
CA VAL A 80 -2.31 -4.40 -0.02
C VAL A 80 -1.12 -5.00 0.72
N LEU A 81 -0.25 -4.14 1.25
CA LEU A 81 0.94 -4.56 1.97
C LEU A 81 0.58 -5.06 3.37
N MET A 82 1.08 -6.24 3.74
CA MET A 82 0.82 -6.86 5.03
C MET A 82 2.06 -7.01 5.88
N HIS A 83 1.86 -7.04 7.20
CA HIS A 83 2.89 -7.49 8.12
C HIS A 83 2.87 -9.01 8.23
N LEU A 84 4.01 -9.64 7.93
CA LEU A 84 4.28 -11.01 8.35
C LEU A 84 4.31 -11.10 9.88
N SER A 85 3.90 -12.24 10.42
CA SER A 85 4.01 -12.53 11.85
C SER A 85 5.46 -12.37 12.34
N GLU A 86 5.65 -11.82 13.54
CA GLU A 86 6.97 -11.58 14.14
C GLU A 86 7.84 -12.84 14.21
N HIS A 87 7.21 -14.01 14.32
CA HIS A 87 7.90 -15.29 14.40
C HIS A 87 8.49 -15.76 13.06
N VAL A 88 8.11 -15.12 11.96
CA VAL A 88 8.48 -15.54 10.59
C VAL A 88 9.13 -14.39 9.81
N ARG A 89 8.91 -13.13 10.22
CA ARG A 89 9.53 -11.98 9.56
C ARG A 89 11.01 -11.88 9.93
N GLY A 90 11.86 -11.74 8.92
CA GLY A 90 13.30 -11.49 9.07
C GLY A 90 13.69 -10.04 8.76
N PHE A 91 12.70 -9.15 8.64
CA PHE A 91 12.87 -7.71 8.52
C PHE A 91 11.65 -6.99 9.12
N ASP A 92 11.84 -5.72 9.48
CA ASP A 92 10.80 -4.84 9.99
C ASP A 92 10.52 -3.71 8.98
N TYR A 93 9.29 -3.19 8.99
CA TYR A 93 8.97 -1.97 8.26
C TYR A 93 9.15 -0.75 9.15
N LYS A 94 9.69 0.32 8.56
CA LYS A 94 9.81 1.61 9.22
C LYS A 94 9.58 2.75 8.24
N TRP A 95 8.77 3.72 8.65
CA TRP A 95 8.63 4.97 7.93
C TRP A 95 9.82 5.88 8.22
N ILE A 96 10.57 6.25 7.18
CA ILE A 96 11.75 7.10 7.30
C ILE A 96 11.51 8.41 6.54
N PRO A 97 11.74 9.59 7.16
CA PRO A 97 11.66 10.86 6.46
C PRO A 97 12.64 10.92 5.29
N GLN A 98 12.23 11.55 4.19
CA GLN A 98 13.17 11.92 3.14
C GLN A 98 13.84 13.26 3.47
N PRO A 99 15.14 13.45 3.14
CA PRO A 99 16.00 12.58 2.35
C PRO A 99 16.55 11.37 3.15
N PHE A 100 16.50 10.19 2.53
CA PHE A 100 17.05 8.95 3.08
C PHE A 100 18.30 8.52 2.30
N ASP A 101 19.33 8.09 3.03
CA ASP A 101 20.60 7.65 2.46
C ASP A 101 20.52 6.18 2.02
N LYS A 102 20.47 5.95 0.71
CA LYS A 102 20.19 4.65 0.08
C LYS A 102 21.28 3.58 0.29
N GLY A 103 22.36 3.90 1.02
CA GLY A 103 23.48 3.00 1.28
C GLY A 103 23.50 2.31 2.65
N LYS A 104 22.46 2.49 3.49
CA LYS A 104 22.41 1.97 4.87
C LYS A 104 21.48 0.76 5.03
N GLU A 105 21.46 0.22 6.24
CA GLU A 105 20.65 -0.90 6.79
C GLU A 105 19.18 -0.97 6.33
N TRP A 106 18.57 0.15 5.89
CA TRP A 106 17.18 0.21 5.47
C TRP A 106 17.06 0.29 3.95
N ILE A 107 16.28 -0.61 3.37
CA ILE A 107 16.02 -0.66 1.93
C ILE A 107 14.59 -0.16 1.69
N PRO A 108 14.37 0.81 0.77
CA PRO A 108 13.02 1.24 0.43
C PRO A 108 12.22 0.09 -0.18
N VAL A 109 10.97 -0.09 0.27
CA VAL A 109 10.05 -1.06 -0.35
C VAL A 109 9.83 -0.68 -1.82
N HIS A 110 10.31 -1.54 -2.71
CA HIS A 110 10.23 -1.36 -4.15
C HIS A 110 9.59 -2.59 -4.79
N VAL A 111 8.87 -2.33 -5.87
CA VAL A 111 8.41 -3.38 -6.80
C VAL A 111 9.05 -3.03 -8.13
N ASP A 112 9.80 -3.97 -8.67
CA ASP A 112 10.50 -3.77 -9.93
C ASP A 112 9.47 -3.69 -11.06
N ASN A 113 9.52 -2.58 -11.81
CA ASN A 113 8.71 -2.38 -13.00
C ASN A 113 9.44 -2.86 -14.27
N SER A 114 10.31 -3.85 -14.14
CA SER A 114 10.97 -4.48 -15.28
C SER A 114 9.88 -5.15 -16.13
N LYS A 115 9.51 -4.50 -17.23
CA LYS A 115 8.75 -5.16 -18.29
C LYS A 115 9.47 -6.45 -18.64
N CYS A 116 8.74 -7.56 -18.72
CA CYS A 116 9.29 -8.78 -19.31
C CYS A 116 9.78 -8.39 -20.71
N PRO A 117 11.08 -8.56 -21.03
CA PRO A 117 11.52 -8.38 -22.40
C PRO A 117 10.79 -9.41 -23.26
N GLU A 118 10.09 -8.92 -24.28
CA GLU A 118 9.50 -9.74 -25.35
C GLU A 118 10.59 -10.48 -26.14
#